data_AF-A0ABD3L1V7-F1
#
_entry.id   AF-A0ABD3L1V7-F1
#
_cell.length_a   1.000
_cell.length_b   1.000
_cell.length_c   1.000
_cell.angle_alpha   90.00
_cell.angle_beta   90.00
_cell.angle_gamma   90.00
#
_symmetry.space_group_name_H-M   'P 1'
#
loop_
_entity.id
_entity.type
_entity.pdbx_description
1 polymer ?
#
loop_
_entity_poly.entity_id
_entity_poly.type
_entity_poly.pdbx_seq_one_letter_code
_entity_poly.pdbx_strand_id
1 'polypeptide(L)'
;MLRITWSCIVLVCCSFTLHALNLNATSSSSSSSKILVHPHQHPDPQAVVHDVNRRVNESVTRRQLLVVQVRDQCLTGNPIDDCWRCDPNWESNREHLADCAIGFGREALGGRGGNVYVVTDPSDPDPENPPPGTLRYGVVQAGPLWIIFSGNMVIKLRYELLISSFKTIDGRGANVHITGLGCLIIYDVTNIIIHNVHIHHCKPSGNAKIRISPTQVTERGRSDGDGISVLASSKIWIDHCFLSYCTDGLIDVTEGSTAVTLSNNMFTNHDKVMLLGHSDDFTADSGMQVTVAFNHFGDDLKERMPRCRFGYFHVVNNDYTQWGMYAVGGSSHPTINSQGNRYLAPQDNNNKEVTKRMDTDESEWRKWNWRSEGDLMVNGAFFVTSGADMSPQYAEASSMSPLSASYIDQLTATAGVLVEQRSDAGTVTNPSSGGGIVTNPAAPGSSGGGVVTNPAAPGSKGGTVTNPVSSGGDGSSCYPGQGSTGTITGTSGWYTDNGIDYGSIYNSEARTPLVPMTSVILSVIAIVAFLHRTCS
;
A
#
# COMPACT_ATOMS: atom_id res chain seq x y z
N MET A 1 61.27 -65.22 -1.06
CA MET A 1 60.37 -65.80 -2.10
C MET A 1 59.53 -64.66 -2.67
N LEU A 2 59.50 -64.57 -4.01
CA LEU A 2 58.71 -63.68 -4.92
C LEU A 2 58.79 -62.15 -4.65
N ARG A 3 59.52 -61.31 -5.42
CA ARG A 3 59.48 -60.90 -6.86
C ARG A 3 58.18 -60.23 -7.33
N ILE A 4 58.32 -59.01 -7.85
CA ILE A 4 57.77 -58.40 -9.11
C ILE A 4 58.21 -56.90 -9.09
N THR A 5 59.35 -56.47 -9.64
CA THR A 5 59.73 -56.05 -11.02
C THR A 5 58.80 -55.08 -11.75
N TRP A 6 59.35 -53.87 -12.01
CA TRP A 6 58.95 -52.88 -13.00
C TRP A 6 59.07 -53.41 -14.44
N SER A 7 58.22 -52.92 -15.36
CA SER A 7 58.58 -52.57 -16.76
C SER A 7 57.43 -51.88 -17.53
N CYS A 8 57.83 -50.91 -18.36
CA CYS A 8 57.06 -50.14 -19.33
C CYS A 8 56.58 -50.96 -20.56
N ILE A 9 55.59 -50.44 -21.31
CA ILE A 9 55.35 -50.48 -22.79
C ILE A 9 53.98 -49.79 -23.05
N VAL A 10 53.91 -48.57 -23.61
CA VAL A 10 53.73 -48.14 -25.04
C VAL A 10 52.46 -48.65 -25.74
N LEU A 11 51.65 -47.71 -26.29
CA LEU A 11 50.67 -47.75 -27.43
C LEU A 11 49.44 -46.86 -27.07
N VAL A 12 48.84 -45.95 -27.85
CA VAL A 12 48.81 -45.61 -29.30
C VAL A 12 48.45 -44.11 -29.45
N CYS A 13 49.08 -43.41 -30.39
CA CYS A 13 48.63 -42.12 -30.94
C CYS A 13 47.51 -42.30 -31.96
N CYS A 14 46.43 -41.51 -31.87
CA CYS A 14 45.56 -41.20 -33.01
C CYS A 14 45.25 -39.70 -33.03
N SER A 15 45.70 -39.07 -34.12
CA SER A 15 45.57 -37.66 -34.45
C SER A 15 44.16 -37.29 -34.91
N PHE A 16 43.62 -36.18 -34.44
CA PHE A 16 42.61 -35.41 -35.17
C PHE A 16 42.95 -33.91 -35.07
N THR A 17 43.21 -33.32 -36.24
CA THR A 17 43.47 -31.91 -36.47
C THR A 17 42.15 -31.16 -36.64
N LEU A 18 41.86 -30.16 -35.80
CA LEU A 18 40.83 -29.16 -36.08
C LEU A 18 41.49 -27.93 -36.72
N HIS A 19 41.07 -27.63 -37.95
CA HIS A 19 41.43 -26.42 -38.67
C HIS A 19 40.73 -25.20 -38.04
N ALA A 20 41.51 -24.17 -37.72
CA ALA A 20 41.00 -22.84 -37.41
C ALA A 20 40.59 -22.13 -38.70
N LEU A 21 39.30 -21.79 -38.83
CA LEU A 21 38.81 -20.89 -39.87
C LEU A 21 38.90 -19.45 -39.35
N ASN A 22 39.79 -18.67 -39.96
CA ASN A 22 39.83 -17.21 -39.87
C ASN A 22 38.67 -16.63 -40.68
N LEU A 23 37.77 -15.89 -40.02
CA LEU A 23 36.84 -14.97 -40.67
C LEU A 23 37.08 -13.56 -40.10
N ASN A 24 37.69 -12.71 -40.94
CA ASN A 24 37.78 -11.27 -40.73
C ASN A 24 36.37 -10.67 -40.78
N ALA A 25 35.86 -10.21 -39.64
CA ALA A 25 34.68 -9.34 -39.59
C ALA A 25 35.13 -7.89 -39.42
N THR A 26 34.81 -7.07 -40.41
CA THR A 26 34.98 -5.62 -40.44
C THR A 26 34.16 -4.96 -39.34
N SER A 27 34.80 -4.11 -38.54
CA SER A 27 34.18 -3.35 -37.46
C SER A 27 33.24 -2.27 -38.03
N SER A 28 31.93 -2.45 -37.88
CA SER A 28 30.97 -1.35 -37.91
C SER A 28 30.61 -1.00 -36.47
N SER A 29 30.85 0.26 -36.10
CA SER A 29 30.52 0.81 -34.79
C SER A 29 29.01 0.97 -34.67
N SER A 30 28.33 -0.01 -34.06
CA SER A 30 27.00 0.21 -33.50
C SER A 30 27.15 0.58 -32.03
N SER A 31 26.55 1.71 -31.67
CA SER A 31 26.41 2.17 -30.30
C SER A 31 25.54 1.18 -29.52
N SER A 32 26.16 0.20 -28.86
CA SER A 32 25.50 -0.60 -27.83
C SER A 32 25.12 0.30 -26.67
N SER A 33 23.86 0.73 -26.65
CA SER A 33 23.20 1.23 -25.46
C SER A 33 23.36 0.17 -24.38
N LYS A 34 24.22 0.42 -23.39
CA LYS A 34 24.29 -0.42 -22.19
C LYS A 34 22.90 -0.37 -21.56
N ILE A 35 22.16 -1.47 -21.63
CA ILE A 35 20.91 -1.63 -20.87
C ILE A 35 21.33 -1.58 -19.40
N LEU A 36 21.09 -0.44 -18.76
CA LEU A 36 21.26 -0.28 -17.32
C LEU A 36 20.10 -1.02 -16.65
N VAL A 37 20.23 -2.34 -16.51
CA VAL A 37 19.28 -3.14 -15.71
C VAL A 37 19.50 -2.73 -14.26
N HIS A 38 18.55 -2.00 -13.68
CA HIS A 38 18.55 -1.77 -12.24
C HIS A 38 18.47 -3.15 -11.56
N PRO A 39 19.27 -3.43 -10.51
CA PRO A 39 19.54 -4.79 -10.03
C PRO A 39 18.30 -5.58 -9.57
N HIS A 40 17.16 -4.90 -9.37
CA HIS A 40 15.90 -5.49 -8.93
C HIS A 40 14.74 -5.27 -9.92
N GLN A 41 15.00 -4.67 -11.08
CA GLN A 41 14.00 -4.50 -12.13
C GLN A 41 13.75 -5.85 -12.82
N HIS A 42 12.49 -6.22 -12.97
CA HIS A 42 12.13 -7.38 -13.76
C HIS A 42 12.42 -7.11 -15.25
N PRO A 43 13.18 -7.99 -15.94
CA PRO A 43 13.61 -7.74 -17.31
C PRO A 43 12.46 -7.74 -18.32
N ASP A 44 11.34 -8.38 -17.97
CA ASP A 44 10.12 -8.42 -18.76
C ASP A 44 8.91 -7.98 -17.93
N PRO A 45 8.61 -6.68 -17.84
CA PRO A 45 7.44 -6.21 -17.08
C PRO A 45 6.11 -6.73 -17.63
N GLN A 46 6.05 -7.12 -18.92
CA GLN A 46 4.81 -7.64 -19.52
C GLN A 46 4.47 -9.03 -19.01
N ALA A 47 5.48 -9.89 -18.83
CA ALA A 47 5.29 -11.19 -18.20
C ALA A 47 4.67 -11.07 -16.80
N VAL A 48 5.03 -10.04 -16.03
CA VAL A 48 4.46 -9.79 -14.70
C VAL A 48 3.00 -9.36 -14.81
N VAL A 49 2.65 -8.48 -15.76
CA VAL A 49 1.26 -8.09 -16.04
C VAL A 49 0.42 -9.30 -16.43
N HIS A 50 0.90 -10.12 -17.35
CA HIS A 50 0.22 -11.34 -17.78
C HIS A 50 0.02 -12.33 -16.62
N ASP A 51 1.03 -12.51 -15.75
CA ASP A 51 0.90 -13.37 -14.57
C ASP A 51 -0.19 -12.90 -13.61
N VAL A 52 -0.29 -11.58 -13.37
CA VAL A 52 -1.36 -11.00 -12.55
C VAL A 52 -2.73 -11.28 -13.16
N ASN A 53 -2.91 -10.99 -14.45
CA ASN A 53 -4.20 -11.22 -15.13
C ASN A 53 -4.59 -12.70 -15.13
N ARG A 54 -3.62 -13.60 -15.36
CA ARG A 54 -3.82 -15.04 -15.32
C ARG A 54 -4.30 -15.50 -13.96
N ARG A 55 -3.63 -15.08 -12.87
CA ARG A 55 -4.01 -15.45 -11.50
C ARG A 55 -5.39 -14.94 -11.11
N VAL A 56 -5.75 -13.71 -11.52
CA VAL A 56 -7.10 -13.17 -11.29
C VAL A 56 -8.15 -14.00 -12.02
N ASN A 57 -7.95 -14.27 -13.31
CA ASN A 57 -8.89 -15.07 -14.09
C ASN A 57 -9.05 -16.49 -13.53
N GLU A 58 -7.97 -17.14 -13.12
CA GLU A 58 -8.01 -18.45 -12.47
C GLU A 58 -8.81 -18.42 -11.15
N SER A 59 -8.59 -17.41 -10.30
CA SER A 59 -9.29 -17.27 -9.01
C SER A 59 -10.78 -16.95 -9.19
N VAL A 60 -11.13 -16.02 -10.08
CA VAL A 60 -12.52 -15.70 -10.42
C VAL A 60 -13.23 -16.91 -11.04
N THR A 61 -12.62 -17.60 -11.99
CA THR A 61 -13.20 -18.79 -12.64
C THR A 61 -13.41 -19.91 -11.62
N ARG A 62 -12.44 -20.15 -10.74
CA ARG A 62 -12.55 -21.15 -9.66
C ARG A 62 -13.74 -20.85 -8.76
N ARG A 63 -13.90 -19.60 -8.32
CA ARG A 63 -15.05 -19.19 -7.51
C ARG A 63 -16.37 -19.40 -8.25
N GLN A 64 -16.48 -18.99 -9.51
CA GLN A 64 -17.70 -19.16 -10.30
C GLN A 64 -18.13 -20.63 -10.43
N LEU A 65 -17.19 -21.54 -10.69
CA LEU A 65 -17.47 -22.98 -10.79
C LEU A 65 -17.97 -23.55 -9.46
N LEU A 66 -17.45 -23.04 -8.34
CA LEU A 66 -17.77 -23.54 -7.01
C LEU A 66 -19.07 -22.94 -6.45
N VAL A 67 -19.46 -21.70 -6.79
CA VAL A 67 -20.75 -21.08 -6.36
C VAL A 67 -21.95 -21.95 -6.73
N VAL A 68 -21.83 -22.75 -7.79
CA VAL A 68 -22.87 -23.69 -8.24
C VAL A 68 -23.02 -24.89 -7.28
N GLN A 69 -22.01 -25.20 -6.45
CA GLN A 69 -21.92 -26.47 -5.72
C GLN A 69 -21.94 -26.36 -4.19
N VAL A 70 -21.48 -25.26 -3.56
CA VAL A 70 -21.37 -25.17 -2.08
C VAL A 70 -21.65 -23.75 -1.57
N ARG A 71 -22.55 -23.59 -0.57
CA ARG A 71 -22.98 -22.28 -0.03
C ARG A 71 -22.02 -21.61 0.97
N ASP A 72 -20.99 -22.32 1.45
CA ASP A 72 -20.07 -21.84 2.50
C ASP A 72 -18.62 -21.76 2.00
N GLN A 73 -18.30 -20.78 1.13
CA GLN A 73 -16.96 -20.66 0.54
C GLN A 73 -16.21 -19.43 1.04
N CYS A 74 -14.98 -19.66 1.48
CA CYS A 74 -14.04 -18.61 1.81
C CYS A 74 -13.50 -17.87 0.56
N LEU A 75 -13.42 -18.56 -0.60
CA LEU A 75 -12.84 -17.99 -1.82
C LEU A 75 -13.63 -16.74 -2.24
N THR A 76 -12.94 -15.62 -2.32
CA THR A 76 -13.40 -14.29 -2.72
C THR A 76 -13.26 -14.05 -4.22
N GLY A 77 -12.42 -14.81 -4.93
CA GLY A 77 -12.04 -14.52 -6.31
C GLY A 77 -10.90 -13.49 -6.42
N ASN A 78 -10.44 -12.94 -5.29
CA ASN A 78 -9.19 -12.20 -5.20
C ASN A 78 -8.05 -13.22 -4.97
N PRO A 79 -7.08 -13.35 -5.89
CA PRO A 79 -6.06 -14.40 -5.81
C PRO A 79 -5.08 -14.23 -4.64
N ILE A 80 -4.92 -13.01 -4.10
CA ILE A 80 -4.08 -12.77 -2.92
C ILE A 80 -4.78 -13.34 -1.69
N ASP A 81 -6.02 -12.92 -1.44
CA ASP A 81 -6.80 -13.39 -0.28
C ASP A 81 -7.06 -14.88 -0.37
N ASP A 82 -7.46 -15.38 -1.55
CA ASP A 82 -7.78 -16.79 -1.78
C ASP A 82 -6.59 -17.73 -1.54
N CYS A 83 -5.36 -17.21 -1.60
CA CYS A 83 -4.14 -17.99 -1.40
C CYS A 83 -3.91 -18.36 0.07
N TRP A 84 -4.20 -17.46 1.02
CA TRP A 84 -3.92 -17.70 2.45
C TRP A 84 -5.15 -17.66 3.35
N ARG A 85 -6.15 -16.84 3.04
CA ARG A 85 -7.27 -16.53 3.95
C ARG A 85 -8.19 -17.71 4.17
N CYS A 86 -8.18 -18.66 3.24
CA CYS A 86 -8.96 -19.88 3.32
C CYS A 86 -8.28 -21.01 4.09
N ASP A 87 -7.07 -20.79 4.60
CA ASP A 87 -6.47 -21.66 5.60
C ASP A 87 -7.15 -21.41 6.96
N PRO A 88 -7.96 -22.35 7.50
CA PRO A 88 -8.56 -22.19 8.82
C PRO A 88 -7.52 -22.14 9.94
N ASN A 89 -6.27 -22.53 9.66
CA ASN A 89 -5.16 -22.51 10.59
C ASN A 89 -4.15 -21.40 10.27
N TRP A 90 -4.55 -20.34 9.55
CA TRP A 90 -3.69 -19.22 9.16
C TRP A 90 -2.88 -18.65 10.34
N GLU A 91 -3.43 -18.66 11.56
CA GLU A 91 -2.75 -18.17 12.75
C GLU A 91 -1.51 -19.00 13.10
N SER A 92 -1.57 -20.31 12.89
CA SER A 92 -0.43 -21.22 13.06
C SER A 92 0.50 -21.25 11.84
N ASN A 93 0.02 -20.74 10.70
CA ASN A 93 0.70 -20.73 9.41
C ASN A 93 0.87 -19.30 8.87
N ARG A 94 1.14 -18.34 9.76
CA ARG A 94 1.13 -16.90 9.45
C ARG A 94 2.02 -16.55 8.26
N GLU A 95 3.17 -17.21 8.19
CA GLU A 95 4.19 -16.94 7.18
C GLU A 95 3.77 -17.36 5.75
N HIS A 96 2.75 -18.21 5.61
CA HIS A 96 2.21 -18.58 4.29
C HIS A 96 1.71 -17.36 3.50
N LEU A 97 1.32 -16.27 4.19
CA LEU A 97 1.01 -14.99 3.56
C LEU A 97 2.10 -14.55 2.57
N ALA A 98 3.39 -14.75 2.89
CA ALA A 98 4.51 -14.32 2.06
C ALA A 98 4.62 -15.07 0.72
N ASP A 99 3.86 -16.15 0.51
CA ASP A 99 3.75 -16.84 -0.78
C ASP A 99 2.65 -16.27 -1.70
N CYS A 100 1.81 -15.39 -1.17
CA CYS A 100 0.56 -14.96 -1.81
C CYS A 100 0.65 -13.62 -2.55
N ALA A 101 1.76 -12.90 -2.41
CA ALA A 101 2.01 -11.68 -3.16
C ALA A 101 2.01 -11.94 -4.67
N ILE A 102 1.44 -11.01 -5.44
CA ILE A 102 1.47 -11.01 -6.91
C ILE A 102 2.10 -9.71 -7.43
N GLY A 103 2.28 -9.60 -8.74
CA GLY A 103 2.81 -8.38 -9.35
C GLY A 103 4.32 -8.20 -9.16
N PHE A 104 4.78 -6.95 -9.19
CA PHE A 104 6.21 -6.63 -9.09
C PHE A 104 6.80 -6.90 -7.70
N GLY A 105 6.01 -6.76 -6.63
CA GLY A 105 6.40 -7.06 -5.25
C GLY A 105 6.27 -8.54 -4.85
N ARG A 106 5.96 -9.46 -5.78
CA ARG A 106 5.73 -10.89 -5.48
C ARG A 106 6.91 -11.61 -4.80
N GLU A 107 8.11 -11.05 -4.89
CA GLU A 107 9.32 -11.60 -4.26
C GLU A 107 9.58 -11.03 -2.86
N ALA A 108 8.70 -10.18 -2.32
CA ALA A 108 8.82 -9.65 -0.97
C ALA A 108 8.62 -10.78 0.06
N LEU A 109 9.71 -11.31 0.60
CA LEU A 109 9.65 -12.39 1.60
C LEU A 109 9.32 -11.90 3.01
N GLY A 110 9.49 -10.60 3.26
CA GLY A 110 9.35 -10.02 4.58
C GLY A 110 10.25 -10.71 5.60
N GLY A 111 9.67 -11.03 6.75
CA GLY A 111 10.31 -11.74 7.85
C GLY A 111 10.25 -13.27 7.81
N ARG A 112 9.83 -13.86 6.68
CA ARG A 112 9.65 -15.32 6.55
C ARG A 112 10.91 -16.10 6.92
N GLY A 113 10.73 -17.22 7.63
CA GLY A 113 11.81 -18.06 8.14
C GLY A 113 12.54 -17.45 9.34
N GLY A 114 12.08 -16.28 9.81
CA GLY A 114 12.56 -15.61 11.01
C GLY A 114 11.85 -16.10 12.27
N ASN A 115 12.28 -15.57 13.41
CA ASN A 115 11.53 -15.76 14.64
C ASN A 115 10.29 -14.84 14.66
N VAL A 116 9.23 -15.31 15.31
CA VAL A 116 8.09 -14.45 15.63
C VAL A 116 8.49 -13.50 16.76
N TYR A 117 8.27 -12.20 16.55
CA TYR A 117 8.43 -11.16 17.56
C TYR A 117 7.07 -10.60 17.93
N VAL A 118 6.71 -10.62 19.22
CA VAL A 118 5.40 -10.14 19.69
C VAL A 118 5.57 -8.75 20.31
N VAL A 119 4.92 -7.75 19.73
CA VAL A 119 4.78 -6.43 20.33
C VAL A 119 3.81 -6.52 21.50
N THR A 120 4.29 -6.16 22.68
CA THR A 120 3.56 -6.16 23.95
C THR A 120 3.43 -4.78 24.58
N ASP A 121 4.23 -3.82 24.11
CA ASP A 121 4.24 -2.45 24.59
C ASP A 121 3.97 -1.48 23.42
N PRO A 122 2.85 -0.74 23.44
CA PRO A 122 2.51 0.20 22.38
C PRO A 122 3.25 1.54 22.48
N SER A 123 4.08 1.73 23.50
CA SER A 123 4.84 2.97 23.68
C SER A 123 6.02 3.08 22.71
N ASP A 124 6.49 4.32 22.52
CA ASP A 124 7.69 4.64 21.74
C ASP A 124 8.56 5.66 22.48
N PRO A 125 9.09 5.32 23.69
CA PRO A 125 9.62 6.31 24.60
C PRO A 125 11.00 6.83 24.16
N ASP A 126 11.81 6.00 23.51
CA ASP A 126 13.18 6.33 23.12
C ASP A 126 13.46 5.84 21.68
N PRO A 127 13.55 6.74 20.69
CA PRO A 127 13.84 6.37 19.30
C PRO A 127 15.29 5.88 19.10
N GLU A 128 16.21 6.25 19.99
CA GLU A 128 17.62 5.85 19.94
C GLU A 128 17.83 4.52 20.66
N ASN A 129 17.16 4.26 21.79
CA ASN A 129 17.29 3.02 22.57
C ASN A 129 15.92 2.39 22.84
N PRO A 130 15.26 1.83 21.81
CA PRO A 130 13.91 1.29 21.96
C PRO A 130 13.88 0.12 22.96
N PRO A 131 12.95 0.11 23.93
CA PRO A 131 12.81 -1.01 24.86
C PRO A 131 12.32 -2.30 24.16
N PRO A 132 12.81 -3.50 24.55
CA PRO A 132 12.20 -4.76 24.13
C PRO A 132 10.71 -4.80 24.48
N GLY A 133 9.90 -5.39 23.59
CA GLY A 133 8.44 -5.39 23.65
C GLY A 133 7.78 -4.32 22.77
N THR A 134 8.52 -3.28 22.35
CA THR A 134 8.02 -2.22 21.48
C THR A 134 8.15 -2.56 19.99
N LEU A 135 7.29 -1.97 19.15
CA LEU A 135 7.40 -2.10 17.69
C LEU A 135 8.78 -1.62 17.18
N ARG A 136 9.27 -0.48 17.69
CA ARG A 136 10.58 0.07 17.29
C ARG A 136 11.73 -0.87 17.58
N TYR A 137 11.70 -1.58 18.70
CA TYR A 137 12.72 -2.59 18.97
C TYR A 137 12.67 -3.72 17.95
N GLY A 138 11.48 -4.24 17.62
CA GLY A 138 11.32 -5.34 16.65
C GLY A 138 11.84 -5.00 15.25
N VAL A 139 11.45 -3.84 14.70
CA VAL A 139 11.74 -3.49 13.30
C VAL A 139 13.21 -3.21 13.01
N VAL A 140 14.02 -2.94 14.04
CA VAL A 140 15.46 -2.67 13.89
C VAL A 140 16.34 -3.89 14.21
N GLN A 141 15.76 -5.04 14.56
CA GLN A 141 16.57 -6.23 14.82
C GLN A 141 17.24 -6.78 13.56
N ALA A 142 18.35 -7.48 13.76
CA ALA A 142 19.07 -8.15 12.68
C ALA A 142 18.32 -9.39 12.19
N GLY A 143 18.43 -9.66 10.89
CA GLY A 143 17.85 -10.84 10.25
C GLY A 143 16.32 -10.80 10.11
N PRO A 144 15.73 -11.88 9.58
CA PRO A 144 14.30 -11.98 9.37
C PRO A 144 13.52 -11.98 10.70
N LEU A 145 12.45 -11.17 10.80
CA LEU A 145 11.48 -11.24 11.89
C LEU A 145 10.04 -11.08 11.40
N TRP A 146 9.18 -11.98 11.85
CA TRP A 146 7.74 -11.87 11.69
C TRP A 146 7.13 -11.18 12.91
N ILE A 147 6.83 -9.89 12.79
CA ILE A 147 6.37 -9.04 13.90
C ILE A 147 4.85 -9.11 13.97
N ILE A 148 4.33 -9.57 15.11
CA ILE A 148 2.90 -9.63 15.43
C ILE A 148 2.59 -8.81 16.69
N PHE A 149 1.32 -8.71 17.02
CA PHE A 149 0.83 -7.89 18.13
C PHE A 149 0.06 -8.74 19.13
N SER A 150 0.34 -8.56 20.43
CA SER A 150 -0.31 -9.30 21.52
C SER A 150 -1.80 -8.98 21.70
N GLY A 151 -2.28 -7.89 21.12
CA GLY A 151 -3.66 -7.46 21.14
C GLY A 151 -3.84 -6.09 20.47
N ASN A 152 -5.06 -5.56 20.56
CA ASN A 152 -5.39 -4.24 20.01
C ASN A 152 -4.50 -3.17 20.62
N MET A 153 -3.97 -2.27 19.79
CA MET A 153 -3.14 -1.18 20.28
C MET A 153 -3.09 0.02 19.37
N VAL A 154 -2.87 1.19 19.99
CA VAL A 154 -2.57 2.44 19.31
C VAL A 154 -1.12 2.81 19.62
N ILE A 155 -0.27 2.66 18.61
CA ILE A 155 1.16 2.99 18.67
C ILE A 155 1.32 4.43 18.17
N LYS A 156 1.60 5.34 19.11
CA LYS A 156 1.87 6.74 18.80
C LYS A 156 3.37 6.99 18.77
N LEU A 157 3.92 7.00 17.56
CA LEU A 157 5.34 7.22 17.29
C LEU A 157 5.74 8.65 17.68
N ARG A 158 6.94 8.78 18.27
CA ARG A 158 7.53 10.09 18.60
C ARG A 158 8.35 10.67 17.45
N TYR A 159 8.86 9.82 16.56
CA TYR A 159 9.65 10.15 15.38
C TYR A 159 9.49 9.05 14.33
N GLU A 160 10.00 9.29 13.12
CA GLU A 160 10.09 8.28 12.05
C GLU A 160 10.51 6.90 12.59
N LEU A 161 9.79 5.86 12.16
CA LEU A 161 10.06 4.46 12.44
C LEU A 161 10.80 3.85 11.25
N LEU A 162 12.14 3.81 11.34
CA LEU A 162 12.98 3.19 10.32
C LEU A 162 12.91 1.66 10.46
N ILE A 163 12.64 0.97 9.35
CA ILE A 163 12.47 -0.48 9.29
C ILE A 163 13.69 -1.09 8.59
N SER A 164 14.37 -2.05 9.24
CA SER A 164 15.50 -2.77 8.62
C SER A 164 15.00 -3.89 7.70
N SER A 165 15.85 -4.39 6.80
CA SER A 165 15.51 -5.46 5.85
C SER A 165 14.93 -6.72 6.52
N PHE A 166 14.18 -7.50 5.74
CA PHE A 166 13.58 -8.79 6.15
C PHE A 166 12.62 -8.67 7.34
N LYS A 167 11.61 -7.81 7.20
CA LYS A 167 10.59 -7.61 8.24
C LYS A 167 9.20 -7.81 7.66
N THR A 168 8.38 -8.53 8.42
CA THR A 168 6.93 -8.47 8.25
C THR A 168 6.35 -7.77 9.46
N ILE A 169 5.54 -6.73 9.26
CA ILE A 169 4.62 -6.20 10.26
C ILE A 169 3.24 -6.78 9.93
N ASP A 170 2.75 -7.70 10.77
CA ASP A 170 1.51 -8.45 10.56
C ASP A 170 0.50 -8.12 11.67
N GLY A 171 -0.47 -7.27 11.36
CA GLY A 171 -1.54 -6.88 12.27
C GLY A 171 -2.69 -7.88 12.40
N ARG A 172 -2.66 -9.05 11.72
CA ARG A 172 -3.78 -10.01 11.80
C ARG A 172 -3.98 -10.54 13.22
N GLY A 173 -5.24 -10.52 13.66
CA GLY A 173 -5.66 -10.90 15.01
C GLY A 173 -5.69 -9.74 16.02
N ALA A 174 -5.32 -8.53 15.62
CA ALA A 174 -5.37 -7.33 16.45
C ALA A 174 -5.81 -6.11 15.64
N ASN A 175 -6.51 -5.18 16.29
CA ASN A 175 -6.73 -3.85 15.73
C ASN A 175 -5.56 -2.93 16.09
N VAL A 176 -4.64 -2.75 15.14
CA VAL A 176 -3.38 -2.02 15.33
C VAL A 176 -3.42 -0.70 14.57
N HIS A 177 -3.30 0.40 15.32
CA HIS A 177 -3.22 1.74 14.77
C HIS A 177 -1.81 2.29 14.96
N ILE A 178 -1.20 2.77 13.89
CA ILE A 178 0.09 3.47 13.88
C ILE A 178 -0.16 4.93 13.51
N THR A 179 0.30 5.83 14.36
CA THR A 179 0.04 7.27 14.27
C THR A 179 1.22 8.03 14.89
N GLY A 180 1.23 9.36 14.81
CA GLY A 180 2.18 10.20 15.53
C GLY A 180 3.07 10.96 14.58
N LEU A 181 4.36 11.05 14.89
CA LEU A 181 5.32 11.84 14.12
C LEU A 181 6.17 10.92 13.22
N GLY A 182 6.33 11.28 11.95
CA GLY A 182 7.16 10.62 10.94
C GLY A 182 6.60 9.31 10.35
N CYS A 183 5.91 8.50 11.16
CA CYS A 183 5.38 7.19 10.75
C CYS A 183 6.44 6.29 10.08
N LEU A 184 6.12 5.50 9.06
CA LEU A 184 6.98 4.39 8.60
C LEU A 184 7.95 4.83 7.51
N ILE A 185 9.24 4.53 7.70
CA ILE A 185 10.30 4.80 6.72
C ILE A 185 11.01 3.49 6.35
N ILE A 186 10.94 3.13 5.07
CA ILE A 186 11.61 1.98 4.46
C ILE A 186 12.70 2.55 3.55
N TYR A 187 13.93 2.64 4.06
CA TYR A 187 15.03 3.34 3.40
C TYR A 187 16.26 2.44 3.23
N ASP A 188 16.74 2.29 2.00
CA ASP A 188 17.92 1.49 1.63
C ASP A 188 17.85 0.05 2.17
N VAL A 189 16.68 -0.59 2.02
CA VAL A 189 16.41 -1.95 2.53
C VAL A 189 15.66 -2.80 1.51
N THR A 190 15.53 -4.09 1.83
CA THR A 190 14.81 -5.04 0.97
C THR A 190 13.99 -6.05 1.77
N ASN A 191 13.01 -6.68 1.12
CA ASN A 191 12.14 -7.73 1.67
C ASN A 191 11.34 -7.22 2.87
N ILE A 192 10.38 -6.34 2.61
CA ILE A 192 9.47 -5.82 3.63
C ILE A 192 8.03 -6.17 3.27
N ILE A 193 7.27 -6.66 4.25
CA ILE A 193 5.82 -6.82 4.17
C ILE A 193 5.19 -5.95 5.27
N ILE A 194 4.28 -5.06 4.90
CA ILE A 194 3.42 -4.32 5.83
C ILE A 194 2.00 -4.80 5.58
N HIS A 195 1.41 -5.47 6.57
CA HIS A 195 0.14 -6.16 6.40
C HIS A 195 -0.83 -5.91 7.55
N ASN A 196 -2.08 -5.59 7.21
CA ASN A 196 -3.20 -5.56 8.15
C ASN A 196 -3.10 -4.54 9.30
N VAL A 197 -2.63 -3.32 9.02
CA VAL A 197 -2.50 -2.24 10.02
C VAL A 197 -3.19 -0.95 9.57
N HIS A 198 -3.69 -0.17 10.53
CA HIS A 198 -4.17 1.19 10.30
C HIS A 198 -3.00 2.17 10.42
N ILE A 199 -2.81 3.05 9.44
CA ILE A 199 -1.77 4.09 9.44
C ILE A 199 -2.46 5.43 9.17
N HIS A 200 -2.48 6.32 10.15
CA HIS A 200 -3.21 7.57 10.01
C HIS A 200 -2.70 8.66 10.95
N HIS A 201 -3.07 9.92 10.66
CA HIS A 201 -2.70 11.06 11.51
C HIS A 201 -1.19 11.16 11.70
N CYS A 202 -0.43 10.85 10.65
CA CYS A 202 1.01 11.03 10.60
C CYS A 202 1.34 12.50 10.40
N LYS A 203 2.33 12.99 11.15
CA LYS A 203 2.73 14.39 11.18
C LYS A 203 4.24 14.53 11.03
N PRO A 204 4.75 15.69 10.59
CA PRO A 204 6.17 15.98 10.58
C PRO A 204 6.83 15.66 11.93
N SER A 205 7.90 14.87 11.91
CA SER A 205 8.82 14.74 13.04
C SER A 205 9.96 15.76 12.91
N GLY A 206 10.51 16.19 14.04
CA GLY A 206 11.71 17.03 14.07
C GLY A 206 13.00 16.20 14.06
N ASN A 207 14.12 16.89 14.27
CA ASN A 207 15.44 16.25 14.31
C ASN A 207 15.53 15.22 15.46
N ALA A 208 16.06 14.04 15.17
CA ALA A 208 16.27 13.00 16.17
C ALA A 208 17.42 12.06 15.81
N LYS A 209 17.98 11.44 16.84
CA LYS A 209 18.78 10.23 16.71
C LYS A 209 17.84 9.03 16.73
N ILE A 210 17.92 8.19 15.70
CA ILE A 210 17.02 7.06 15.52
C ILE A 210 17.83 5.77 15.29
N ARG A 211 17.50 4.73 16.05
CA ARG A 211 18.04 3.36 15.90
C ARG A 211 17.64 2.80 14.53
N ILE A 212 18.58 2.22 13.80
CA ILE A 212 18.34 1.60 12.48
C ILE A 212 18.74 0.12 12.41
N SER A 213 19.61 -0.32 13.32
CA SER A 213 20.01 -1.71 13.52
C SER A 213 20.39 -1.92 14.98
N PRO A 214 20.66 -3.15 15.47
CA PRO A 214 20.99 -3.35 16.89
C PRO A 214 22.22 -2.55 17.35
N THR A 215 23.10 -2.15 16.43
CA THR A 215 24.36 -1.47 16.73
C THR A 215 24.48 -0.08 16.13
N GLN A 216 23.56 0.36 15.26
CA GLN A 216 23.68 1.63 14.56
C GLN A 216 22.51 2.58 14.84
N VAL A 217 22.85 3.85 14.93
CA VAL A 217 21.94 5.00 15.08
C VAL A 217 22.27 5.96 13.95
N THR A 218 21.24 6.60 13.39
CA THR A 218 21.38 7.65 12.39
C THR A 218 20.76 8.95 12.90
N GLU A 219 21.22 10.08 12.38
CA GLU A 219 20.59 11.38 12.60
C GLU A 219 19.58 11.64 11.49
N ARG A 220 18.34 11.93 11.88
CA ARG A 220 17.24 12.27 10.97
C ARG A 220 16.88 13.74 11.16
N GLY A 221 16.57 14.38 10.04
CA GLY A 221 16.08 15.75 10.00
C GLY A 221 14.57 15.84 10.17
N ARG A 222 13.99 16.94 9.70
CA ARG A 222 12.54 17.10 9.63
C ARG A 222 11.96 16.18 8.54
N SER A 223 10.87 15.49 8.86
CA SER A 223 10.08 14.70 7.91
C SER A 223 8.81 15.44 7.48
N ASP A 224 8.22 15.01 6.36
CA ASP A 224 7.03 15.63 5.77
C ASP A 224 5.73 15.17 6.45
N GLY A 225 5.75 14.00 7.08
CA GLY A 225 4.59 13.42 7.77
C GLY A 225 3.73 12.52 6.88
N ASP A 226 4.38 11.75 6.00
CA ASP A 226 3.75 10.70 5.22
C ASP A 226 3.29 9.52 6.09
N GLY A 227 2.39 8.69 5.56
CA GLY A 227 2.04 7.41 6.17
C GLY A 227 3.17 6.38 6.09
N ILE A 228 3.57 6.06 4.86
CA ILE A 228 4.67 5.14 4.53
C ILE A 228 5.53 5.76 3.44
N SER A 229 6.83 5.93 3.70
CA SER A 229 7.80 6.36 2.68
C SER A 229 8.77 5.22 2.38
N VAL A 230 8.88 4.84 1.10
CA VAL A 230 9.76 3.81 0.54
C VAL A 230 10.79 4.47 -0.35
N LEU A 231 12.05 4.44 0.06
CA LEU A 231 13.16 5.15 -0.59
C LEU A 231 14.32 4.19 -0.83
N ALA A 232 14.89 4.20 -2.03
CA ALA A 232 16.02 3.36 -2.43
C ALA A 232 15.87 1.87 -2.05
N SER A 233 14.64 1.34 -2.08
CA SER A 233 14.33 0.02 -1.51
C SER A 233 13.70 -0.93 -2.54
N SER A 234 13.78 -2.23 -2.29
CA SER A 234 13.27 -3.24 -3.23
C SER A 234 12.56 -4.41 -2.57
N LYS A 235 11.65 -5.07 -3.32
CA LYS A 235 10.88 -6.22 -2.84
C LYS A 235 10.01 -5.85 -1.64
N ILE A 236 9.07 -4.96 -1.90
CA ILE A 236 8.18 -4.37 -0.90
C ILE A 236 6.73 -4.77 -1.20
N TRP A 237 6.00 -5.17 -0.17
CA TRP A 237 4.58 -5.47 -0.27
C TRP A 237 3.80 -4.78 0.84
N ILE A 238 2.87 -3.91 0.47
CA ILE A 238 1.97 -3.20 1.39
C ILE A 238 0.56 -3.69 1.10
N ASP A 239 -0.01 -4.42 2.05
CA ASP A 239 -1.21 -5.22 1.85
C ASP A 239 -2.24 -5.04 2.98
N HIS A 240 -3.53 -4.98 2.66
CA HIS A 240 -4.59 -4.90 3.68
C HIS A 240 -4.41 -3.77 4.71
N CYS A 241 -3.78 -2.65 4.33
CA CYS A 241 -3.63 -1.51 5.22
C CYS A 241 -4.77 -0.52 5.04
N PHE A 242 -5.10 0.20 6.11
CA PHE A 242 -6.02 1.34 6.06
C PHE A 242 -5.23 2.64 6.24
N LEU A 243 -5.30 3.56 5.27
CA LEU A 243 -4.51 4.79 5.27
C LEU A 243 -5.40 6.05 5.12
N SER A 244 -5.18 7.05 5.97
CA SER A 244 -5.95 8.30 5.97
C SER A 244 -5.30 9.43 6.78
N TYR A 245 -5.71 10.68 6.57
CA TYR A 245 -5.41 11.83 7.44
C TYR A 245 -3.91 12.06 7.76
N CYS A 246 -2.99 11.74 6.86
CA CYS A 246 -1.58 12.12 7.05
C CYS A 246 -1.36 13.61 6.71
N THR A 247 -0.18 14.14 6.99
CA THR A 247 0.10 15.56 6.72
C THR A 247 0.48 15.82 5.27
N ASP A 248 1.28 14.93 4.66
CA ASP A 248 1.64 15.04 3.24
C ASP A 248 1.12 13.85 2.41
N GLY A 249 1.91 12.82 2.12
CA GLY A 249 1.48 11.61 1.38
C GLY A 249 0.86 10.52 2.26
N LEU A 250 0.06 9.61 1.69
CA LEU A 250 -0.23 8.33 2.37
C LEU A 250 0.87 7.30 2.08
N ILE A 251 1.23 7.12 0.81
CA ILE A 251 2.32 6.24 0.38
C ILE A 251 3.20 6.94 -0.64
N ASP A 252 4.48 7.07 -0.33
CA ASP A 252 5.49 7.60 -1.25
C ASP A 252 6.51 6.51 -1.58
N VAL A 253 6.73 6.24 -2.87
CA VAL A 253 7.74 5.28 -3.38
C VAL A 253 8.68 6.03 -4.31
N THR A 254 9.93 6.20 -3.92
CA THR A 254 10.85 7.15 -4.54
C THR A 254 12.29 6.64 -4.55
N GLU A 255 13.21 7.44 -5.09
CA GLU A 255 14.66 7.23 -5.03
C GLU A 255 15.13 5.89 -5.62
N GLY A 256 14.58 5.48 -6.76
CA GLY A 256 14.96 4.26 -7.46
C GLY A 256 14.37 2.99 -6.84
N SER A 257 13.40 3.12 -5.94
CA SER A 257 12.69 1.98 -5.38
C SER A 257 11.96 1.19 -6.47
N THR A 258 11.95 -0.14 -6.37
CA THR A 258 11.38 -1.03 -7.41
C THR A 258 10.97 -2.38 -6.84
N ALA A 259 10.29 -3.22 -7.65
CA ALA A 259 9.72 -4.48 -7.20
C ALA A 259 8.74 -4.26 -6.02
N VAL A 260 7.72 -3.43 -6.24
CA VAL A 260 6.72 -3.06 -5.22
C VAL A 260 5.33 -3.52 -5.63
N THR A 261 4.57 -4.08 -4.69
CA THR A 261 3.12 -4.31 -4.83
C THR A 261 2.37 -3.60 -3.71
N LEU A 262 1.34 -2.84 -4.06
CA LEU A 262 0.42 -2.17 -3.15
C LEU A 262 -0.97 -2.79 -3.40
N SER A 263 -1.42 -3.65 -2.49
CA SER A 263 -2.65 -4.43 -2.69
C SER A 263 -3.64 -4.41 -1.55
N ASN A 264 -4.93 -4.62 -1.87
CA ASN A 264 -6.00 -4.77 -0.87
C ASN A 264 -6.05 -3.63 0.16
N ASN A 265 -5.50 -2.45 -0.12
CA ASN A 265 -5.49 -1.35 0.84
C ASN A 265 -6.77 -0.51 0.70
N MET A 266 -7.16 0.13 1.80
CA MET A 266 -8.25 1.11 1.86
C MET A 266 -7.65 2.50 2.08
N PHE A 267 -7.93 3.42 1.16
CA PHE A 267 -7.51 4.82 1.25
C PHE A 267 -8.74 5.71 1.39
N THR A 268 -8.74 6.65 2.34
CA THR A 268 -9.86 7.60 2.56
C THR A 268 -9.36 8.94 3.11
N ASN A 269 -10.18 9.99 2.96
CA ASN A 269 -10.01 11.29 3.61
C ASN A 269 -8.59 11.86 3.52
N HIS A 270 -8.12 12.10 2.30
CA HIS A 270 -6.75 12.57 2.09
C HIS A 270 -6.58 13.28 0.75
N ASP A 271 -5.70 14.28 0.71
CA ASP A 271 -5.43 15.05 -0.51
C ASP A 271 -4.49 14.29 -1.46
N LYS A 272 -3.23 14.09 -1.03
CA LYS A 272 -2.15 13.50 -1.82
C LYS A 272 -1.97 12.03 -1.49
N VAL A 273 -2.65 11.14 -2.21
CA VAL A 273 -2.74 9.72 -1.81
C VAL A 273 -1.43 8.97 -1.99
N MET A 274 -0.93 8.86 -3.22
CA MET A 274 0.18 7.97 -3.56
C MET A 274 1.11 8.58 -4.60
N LEU A 275 2.36 8.83 -4.23
CA LEU A 275 3.40 9.37 -5.11
C LEU A 275 4.40 8.27 -5.49
N LEU A 276 4.55 7.99 -6.78
CA LEU A 276 5.47 7.00 -7.32
C LEU A 276 6.52 7.72 -8.19
N GLY A 277 7.66 8.03 -7.59
CA GLY A 277 8.72 8.89 -8.11
C GLY A 277 8.49 10.36 -7.71
N HIS A 278 9.50 11.01 -7.11
CA HIS A 278 9.33 12.31 -6.43
C HIS A 278 9.67 13.53 -7.29
N SER A 279 10.64 13.40 -8.19
CA SER A 279 11.23 14.52 -8.93
C SER A 279 11.26 14.21 -10.42
N ASP A 280 11.01 15.24 -11.24
CA ASP A 280 11.05 15.14 -12.70
C ASP A 280 12.48 15.05 -13.25
N ASP A 281 13.49 15.24 -12.40
CA ASP A 281 14.92 15.16 -12.73
C ASP A 281 15.58 13.86 -12.20
N PHE A 282 14.89 13.08 -11.37
CA PHE A 282 15.45 11.89 -10.74
C PHE A 282 15.33 10.65 -11.65
N THR A 283 16.13 10.63 -12.71
CA THR A 283 16.06 9.61 -13.79
C THR A 283 16.33 8.16 -13.36
N ALA A 284 16.90 7.93 -12.16
CA ALA A 284 17.02 6.58 -11.61
C ALA A 284 15.65 5.93 -11.31
N ASP A 285 14.57 6.71 -11.17
CA ASP A 285 13.21 6.19 -11.09
C ASP A 285 12.74 5.51 -12.41
N SER A 286 13.51 5.59 -13.50
CA SER A 286 13.23 4.79 -14.72
C SER A 286 13.27 3.27 -14.49
N GLY A 287 13.99 2.81 -13.45
CA GLY A 287 14.01 1.41 -13.02
C GLY A 287 12.81 0.99 -12.16
N MET A 288 11.96 1.93 -11.74
CA MET A 288 10.83 1.68 -10.85
C MET A 288 9.77 0.82 -11.54
N GLN A 289 9.31 -0.22 -10.84
CA GLN A 289 8.21 -1.08 -11.26
C GLN A 289 7.27 -1.33 -10.08
N VAL A 290 6.02 -0.91 -10.21
CA VAL A 290 5.01 -0.98 -9.14
C VAL A 290 3.70 -1.58 -9.65
N THR A 291 3.13 -2.51 -8.90
CA THR A 291 1.77 -3.02 -9.09
C THR A 291 0.86 -2.38 -8.04
N VAL A 292 -0.23 -1.76 -8.47
CA VAL A 292 -1.29 -1.20 -7.62
C VAL A 292 -2.55 -2.02 -7.91
N ALA A 293 -2.94 -2.92 -7.00
CA ALA A 293 -3.99 -3.91 -7.29
C ALA A 293 -5.02 -4.10 -6.18
N PHE A 294 -6.30 -4.26 -6.50
CA PHE A 294 -7.35 -4.60 -5.53
C PHE A 294 -7.54 -3.58 -4.40
N ASN A 295 -7.02 -2.36 -4.55
CA ASN A 295 -7.22 -1.32 -3.55
C ASN A 295 -8.62 -0.71 -3.70
N HIS A 296 -9.17 -0.24 -2.59
CA HIS A 296 -10.33 0.64 -2.60
C HIS A 296 -9.87 2.07 -2.31
N PHE A 297 -9.98 2.93 -3.30
CA PHE A 297 -9.80 4.37 -3.20
C PHE A 297 -11.16 4.97 -2.86
N GLY A 298 -11.44 5.06 -1.56
CA GLY A 298 -12.74 5.42 -1.02
C GLY A 298 -13.00 6.92 -0.96
N ASP A 299 -13.88 7.30 -0.04
CA ASP A 299 -14.42 8.65 0.04
C ASP A 299 -13.36 9.72 0.38
N ASP A 300 -13.63 10.93 -0.13
CA ASP A 300 -12.90 12.16 0.17
C ASP A 300 -11.39 12.10 -0.13
N LEU A 301 -11.05 11.43 -1.23
CA LEU A 301 -9.72 11.50 -1.83
C LEU A 301 -9.66 12.59 -2.90
N LYS A 302 -8.58 13.38 -2.95
CA LYS A 302 -8.45 14.47 -3.94
C LYS A 302 -7.69 14.06 -5.19
N GLU A 303 -6.47 13.55 -5.03
CA GLU A 303 -5.58 13.24 -6.15
C GLU A 303 -4.57 12.11 -5.86
N ARG A 304 -3.82 11.73 -6.92
CA ARG A 304 -2.64 10.84 -6.86
C ARG A 304 -2.97 9.38 -6.51
N MET A 305 -3.82 8.74 -7.28
CA MET A 305 -4.23 7.34 -7.09
C MET A 305 -3.88 6.42 -8.29
N PRO A 306 -2.61 6.33 -8.74
CA PRO A 306 -1.39 7.01 -8.26
C PRO A 306 -1.03 8.29 -9.05
N ARG A 307 -0.03 9.04 -8.56
CA ARG A 307 0.76 9.98 -9.38
C ARG A 307 2.14 9.40 -9.67
N CYS A 308 2.47 9.21 -10.94
CA CYS A 308 3.65 8.47 -11.38
C CYS A 308 4.69 9.33 -12.10
N ARG A 309 5.97 8.92 -12.03
CA ARG A 309 7.06 9.45 -12.84
C ARG A 309 7.98 8.34 -13.34
N PHE A 310 8.49 8.49 -14.57
CA PHE A 310 9.47 7.63 -15.23
C PHE A 310 9.10 6.14 -15.42
N GLY A 311 8.96 5.38 -14.33
CA GLY A 311 8.92 3.93 -14.30
C GLY A 311 7.71 3.26 -14.97
N TYR A 312 7.49 2.00 -14.59
CA TYR A 312 6.43 1.15 -15.11
C TYR A 312 5.40 0.81 -14.05
N PHE A 313 4.14 1.13 -14.32
CA PHE A 313 3.05 1.03 -13.36
C PHE A 313 1.93 0.16 -13.91
N HIS A 314 1.58 -0.89 -13.17
CA HIS A 314 0.42 -1.72 -13.45
C HIS A 314 -0.69 -1.40 -12.43
N VAL A 315 -1.71 -0.67 -12.87
CA VAL A 315 -2.85 -0.23 -12.06
C VAL A 315 -4.03 -1.11 -12.42
N VAL A 316 -4.34 -2.10 -11.58
CA VAL A 316 -5.20 -3.21 -11.99
C VAL A 316 -6.26 -3.58 -10.96
N ASN A 317 -7.51 -3.68 -11.37
CA ASN A 317 -8.63 -4.12 -10.52
C ASN A 317 -8.76 -3.34 -9.20
N ASN A 318 -8.56 -2.03 -9.23
CA ASN A 318 -8.86 -1.14 -8.11
C ASN A 318 -10.25 -0.50 -8.28
N ASP A 319 -10.91 -0.19 -7.17
CA ASP A 319 -12.19 0.50 -7.15
C ASP A 319 -12.01 1.95 -6.68
N TYR A 320 -12.49 2.90 -7.48
CA TYR A 320 -12.32 4.33 -7.25
C TYR A 320 -13.67 5.01 -7.02
N THR A 321 -13.82 5.62 -5.85
CA THR A 321 -15.02 6.35 -5.43
C THR A 321 -14.74 7.84 -5.42
N GLN A 322 -15.11 8.54 -6.51
CA GLN A 322 -15.19 10.00 -6.60
C GLN A 322 -13.95 10.78 -6.12
N TRP A 323 -13.05 11.12 -7.05
CA TRP A 323 -11.88 11.95 -6.77
C TRP A 323 -12.16 13.46 -6.74
N GLY A 324 -11.39 14.21 -5.96
CA GLY A 324 -11.51 15.68 -5.91
C GLY A 324 -10.94 16.43 -7.11
N MET A 325 -9.92 15.88 -7.79
CA MET A 325 -9.24 16.52 -8.92
C MET A 325 -8.98 15.55 -10.08
N TYR A 326 -8.28 14.45 -9.83
CA TYR A 326 -8.05 13.37 -10.79
C TYR A 326 -7.75 12.07 -10.05
N ALA A 327 -7.92 10.93 -10.69
CA ALA A 327 -7.52 9.65 -10.10
C ALA A 327 -6.06 9.32 -10.44
N VAL A 328 -5.76 9.09 -11.72
CA VAL A 328 -4.44 8.62 -12.17
C VAL A 328 -3.69 9.75 -12.86
N GLY A 329 -2.43 10.01 -12.49
CA GLY A 329 -1.68 11.11 -13.09
C GLY A 329 -0.18 10.90 -13.14
N GLY A 330 0.54 11.88 -13.69
CA GLY A 330 1.99 11.80 -13.76
C GLY A 330 2.68 12.89 -14.57
N SER A 331 4.00 12.93 -14.44
CA SER A 331 4.95 13.76 -15.20
C SER A 331 6.19 12.93 -15.55
N SER A 332 7.04 13.41 -16.46
CA SER A 332 8.27 12.70 -16.86
C SER A 332 8.03 11.27 -17.38
N HIS A 333 7.12 11.16 -18.35
CA HIS A 333 6.95 9.98 -19.22
C HIS A 333 6.79 8.59 -18.54
N PRO A 334 5.97 8.44 -17.47
CA PRO A 334 5.72 7.14 -16.88
C PRO A 334 4.94 6.24 -17.85
N THR A 335 5.18 4.94 -17.79
CA THR A 335 4.32 3.94 -18.43
C THR A 335 3.23 3.52 -17.45
N ILE A 336 1.97 3.84 -17.75
CA ILE A 336 0.81 3.52 -16.90
C ILE A 336 -0.10 2.56 -17.68
N ASN A 337 -0.30 1.37 -17.13
CA ASN A 337 -1.22 0.38 -17.68
C ASN A 337 -2.38 0.20 -16.71
N SER A 338 -3.52 0.81 -17.04
CA SER A 338 -4.78 0.68 -16.31
C SER A 338 -5.56 -0.51 -16.87
N GLN A 339 -5.84 -1.53 -16.04
CA GLN A 339 -6.57 -2.73 -16.46
C GLN A 339 -7.68 -3.12 -15.46
N GLY A 340 -8.91 -3.27 -15.94
CA GLY A 340 -10.00 -3.85 -15.16
C GLY A 340 -10.40 -3.08 -13.88
N ASN A 341 -10.06 -1.80 -13.77
CA ASN A 341 -10.44 -0.94 -12.65
C ASN A 341 -11.88 -0.45 -12.81
N ARG A 342 -12.50 0.03 -11.73
CA ARG A 342 -13.76 0.78 -11.79
C ARG A 342 -13.54 2.21 -11.37
N TYR A 343 -13.88 3.14 -12.26
CA TYR A 343 -13.79 4.57 -12.02
C TYR A 343 -15.20 5.18 -11.89
N LEU A 344 -15.65 5.40 -10.66
CA LEU A 344 -16.86 6.17 -10.40
C LEU A 344 -16.51 7.66 -10.30
N ALA A 345 -16.73 8.39 -11.40
CA ALA A 345 -16.46 9.82 -11.41
C ALA A 345 -17.37 10.59 -10.42
N PRO A 346 -16.87 11.69 -9.83
CA PRO A 346 -17.66 12.63 -9.04
C PRO A 346 -18.87 13.18 -9.78
N GLN A 347 -19.81 13.80 -9.07
CA GLN A 347 -20.94 14.49 -9.69
C GLN A 347 -20.51 15.74 -10.47
N ASP A 348 -19.43 16.40 -10.09
CA ASP A 348 -18.89 17.57 -10.79
C ASP A 348 -18.48 17.20 -12.23
N ASN A 349 -19.02 17.93 -13.20
CA ASN A 349 -18.74 17.74 -14.63
C ASN A 349 -17.32 18.14 -15.01
N ASN A 350 -16.62 18.93 -14.18
CA ASN A 350 -15.23 19.30 -14.43
C ASN A 350 -14.24 18.19 -14.05
N ASN A 351 -14.68 17.19 -13.27
CA ASN A 351 -13.83 16.14 -12.73
C ASN A 351 -14.18 14.76 -13.29
N LYS A 352 -14.50 14.68 -14.59
CA LYS A 352 -14.84 13.42 -15.26
C LYS A 352 -13.64 12.68 -15.85
N GLU A 353 -12.58 13.41 -16.18
CA GLU A 353 -11.36 12.78 -16.66
C GLU A 353 -10.65 12.05 -15.50
N VAL A 354 -10.41 10.76 -15.68
CA VAL A 354 -9.64 9.92 -14.75
C VAL A 354 -8.18 10.38 -14.70
N THR A 355 -7.66 10.79 -15.85
CA THR A 355 -6.25 11.04 -16.10
C THR A 355 -5.85 12.50 -15.90
N LYS A 356 -4.63 12.75 -15.43
CA LYS A 356 -4.01 14.09 -15.46
C LYS A 356 -2.51 14.05 -15.74
N ARG A 357 -2.10 14.61 -16.89
CA ARG A 357 -0.68 14.86 -17.22
C ARG A 357 -0.26 16.20 -16.64
N MET A 358 0.86 16.23 -15.92
CA MET A 358 1.34 17.43 -15.24
C MET A 358 2.37 18.16 -16.10
N ASP A 359 2.19 19.48 -16.23
CA ASP A 359 3.20 20.44 -16.68
C ASP A 359 3.94 20.01 -17.97
N THR A 360 3.22 19.51 -18.96
CA THR A 360 3.78 19.03 -20.23
C THR A 360 2.84 19.33 -21.39
N ASP A 361 3.42 19.76 -22.52
CA ASP A 361 2.68 20.00 -23.75
C ASP A 361 2.07 18.72 -24.34
N GLU A 362 0.91 18.85 -24.96
CA GLU A 362 0.18 17.74 -25.57
C GLU A 362 1.00 16.98 -26.62
N SER A 363 1.81 17.67 -27.41
CA SER A 363 2.71 17.02 -28.37
C SER A 363 3.73 16.10 -27.72
N GLU A 364 4.12 16.37 -26.47
CA GLU A 364 5.09 15.58 -25.73
C GLU A 364 4.42 14.44 -24.96
N TRP A 365 3.39 14.73 -24.16
CA TRP A 365 2.78 13.67 -23.36
C TRP A 365 2.02 12.65 -24.20
N ARG A 366 1.58 13.00 -25.43
CA ARG A 366 1.00 12.02 -26.36
C ARG A 366 1.94 10.86 -26.72
N LYS A 367 3.26 11.03 -26.53
CA LYS A 367 4.27 9.98 -26.71
C LYS A 367 4.36 9.02 -25.51
N TRP A 368 3.80 9.38 -24.36
CA TRP A 368 3.87 8.57 -23.13
C TRP A 368 2.88 7.42 -23.19
N ASN A 369 3.26 6.25 -22.71
CA ASN A 369 2.43 5.05 -22.78
C ASN A 369 1.42 5.00 -21.62
N TRP A 370 0.23 5.57 -21.83
CA TRP A 370 -0.88 5.51 -20.87
C TRP A 370 -2.02 4.74 -21.52
N ARG A 371 -2.30 3.55 -20.98
CA ARG A 371 -3.24 2.59 -21.55
C ARG A 371 -4.38 2.34 -20.57
N SER A 372 -5.55 2.10 -21.11
CA SER A 372 -6.76 1.71 -20.36
C SER A 372 -7.41 0.56 -21.10
N GLU A 373 -7.71 -0.51 -20.38
CA GLU A 373 -8.28 -1.72 -20.94
C GLU A 373 -9.21 -2.40 -19.94
N GLY A 374 -10.43 -2.69 -20.37
CA GLY A 374 -11.40 -3.36 -19.48
C GLY A 374 -11.88 -2.53 -18.31
N ASP A 375 -11.45 -1.28 -18.20
CA ASP A 375 -11.87 -0.40 -17.12
C ASP A 375 -13.36 -0.06 -17.23
N LEU A 376 -14.08 -0.16 -16.12
CA LEU A 376 -15.47 0.24 -16.01
C LEU A 376 -15.57 1.73 -15.67
N MET A 377 -15.98 2.52 -16.65
CA MET A 377 -16.20 3.96 -16.50
C MET A 377 -17.65 4.24 -16.06
N VAL A 378 -17.82 4.82 -14.88
CA VAL A 378 -19.15 5.10 -14.29
C VAL A 378 -19.33 6.61 -14.10
N ASN A 379 -20.58 7.07 -14.25
CA ASN A 379 -20.96 8.47 -14.06
C ASN A 379 -20.22 9.46 -15.00
N GLY A 380 -19.98 9.04 -16.24
CA GLY A 380 -19.32 9.86 -17.25
C GLY A 380 -17.79 9.92 -17.12
N ALA A 381 -17.19 9.07 -16.28
CA ALA A 381 -15.74 8.90 -16.24
C ALA A 381 -15.19 8.60 -17.64
N PHE A 382 -13.99 9.07 -17.94
CA PHE A 382 -13.27 8.64 -19.13
C PHE A 382 -11.75 8.71 -18.90
N PHE A 383 -11.02 7.86 -19.62
CA PHE A 383 -9.57 7.80 -19.59
C PHE A 383 -9.02 8.24 -20.94
N VAL A 384 -8.18 9.27 -20.97
CA VAL A 384 -7.50 9.68 -22.20
C VAL A 384 -6.24 8.84 -22.34
N THR A 385 -6.13 8.03 -23.39
CA THR A 385 -4.97 7.16 -23.66
C THR A 385 -3.91 7.87 -24.51
N SER A 386 -2.67 7.37 -24.48
CA SER A 386 -1.54 7.89 -25.26
C SER A 386 -0.45 6.84 -25.46
N GLY A 387 0.52 7.15 -26.34
CA GLY A 387 1.67 6.30 -26.64
C GLY A 387 1.50 5.50 -27.93
N ALA A 388 2.49 4.65 -28.22
CA ALA A 388 2.45 3.78 -29.39
C ALA A 388 1.39 2.68 -29.23
N ASP A 389 0.86 2.20 -30.36
CA ASP A 389 -0.01 1.03 -30.42
C ASP A 389 0.59 -0.13 -29.61
N MET A 390 -0.27 -0.93 -29.00
CA MET A 390 0.12 -2.02 -28.09
C MET A 390 1.23 -2.87 -28.73
N SER A 391 2.33 -3.09 -28.01
CA SER A 391 3.30 -4.08 -28.47
C SER A 391 2.57 -5.43 -28.59
N PRO A 392 2.91 -6.29 -29.55
CA PRO A 392 2.26 -7.61 -29.67
C PRO A 392 2.27 -8.41 -28.37
N GLN A 393 3.32 -8.24 -27.56
CA GLN A 393 3.47 -8.85 -26.22
C GLN A 393 2.51 -8.26 -25.18
N TYR A 394 2.30 -6.93 -25.15
CA TYR A 394 1.28 -6.32 -24.30
C TYR A 394 -0.12 -6.75 -24.77
N ALA A 395 -0.38 -6.74 -26.08
CA ALA A 395 -1.64 -7.19 -26.65
C ALA A 395 -1.95 -8.66 -26.31
N GLU A 396 -0.93 -9.52 -26.24
CA GLU A 396 -1.07 -10.91 -25.76
C GLU A 396 -1.35 -10.96 -24.24
N ALA A 397 -0.59 -10.21 -23.43
CA ALA A 397 -0.83 -10.09 -21.99
C ALA A 397 -2.25 -9.59 -21.63
N SER A 398 -2.81 -8.82 -22.55
CA SER A 398 -4.10 -8.13 -22.52
C SER A 398 -5.21 -8.91 -23.23
N SER A 399 -4.86 -9.93 -24.03
CA SER A 399 -5.82 -10.72 -24.82
C SER A 399 -6.81 -11.54 -23.99
N MET A 400 -6.54 -11.69 -22.69
CA MET A 400 -7.52 -12.18 -21.74
C MET A 400 -8.57 -11.11 -21.53
N SER A 401 -9.79 -11.32 -22.06
CA SER A 401 -10.92 -10.42 -21.84
C SER A 401 -11.00 -10.05 -20.35
N PRO A 402 -10.99 -8.75 -20.00
CA PRO A 402 -10.96 -8.31 -18.62
C PRO A 402 -12.31 -8.60 -17.97
N LEU A 403 -12.46 -9.83 -17.46
CA LEU A 403 -13.60 -10.26 -16.68
C LEU A 403 -13.68 -9.48 -15.35
N SER A 404 -12.54 -9.00 -14.86
CA SER A 404 -12.35 -8.50 -13.50
C SER A 404 -13.12 -7.23 -13.15
N ALA A 405 -13.31 -6.28 -14.08
CA ALA A 405 -14.05 -5.05 -13.76
C ALA A 405 -15.52 -5.32 -13.41
N SER A 406 -16.12 -6.40 -13.95
CA SER A 406 -17.47 -6.84 -13.57
C SER A 406 -17.53 -7.49 -12.18
N TYR A 407 -16.38 -7.89 -11.64
CA TYR A 407 -16.21 -8.46 -10.31
C TYR A 407 -15.52 -7.49 -9.35
N ILE A 408 -15.40 -6.21 -9.69
CA ILE A 408 -14.59 -5.27 -8.91
C ILE A 408 -15.08 -5.17 -7.46
N ASP A 409 -16.38 -5.03 -7.24
CA ASP A 409 -17.00 -4.99 -5.91
C ASP A 409 -16.65 -6.25 -5.09
N GLN A 410 -16.49 -7.39 -5.76
CA GLN A 410 -16.10 -8.65 -5.14
C GLN A 410 -14.59 -8.70 -4.84
N LEU A 411 -13.76 -8.28 -5.81
CA LEU A 411 -12.29 -8.30 -5.70
C LEU A 411 -11.78 -7.36 -4.62
N THR A 412 -12.45 -6.23 -4.40
CA THR A 412 -12.09 -5.20 -3.43
C THR A 412 -12.99 -5.20 -2.19
N ALA A 413 -13.90 -6.18 -2.04
CA ALA A 413 -14.88 -6.24 -0.96
C ALA A 413 -14.28 -6.16 0.45
N THR A 414 -13.04 -6.63 0.59
CA THR A 414 -12.32 -6.75 1.86
C THR A 414 -11.09 -5.86 1.94
N ALA A 415 -10.98 -4.86 1.06
CA ALA A 415 -9.89 -3.90 1.09
C ALA A 415 -9.83 -3.16 2.45
N GLY A 416 -8.61 -2.92 2.94
CA GLY A 416 -8.33 -2.40 4.27
C GLY A 416 -8.04 -3.50 5.29
N VAL A 417 -8.05 -3.14 6.57
CA VAL A 417 -7.70 -4.06 7.66
C VAL A 417 -8.80 -5.11 7.85
N LEU A 418 -8.39 -6.37 7.90
CA LEU A 418 -9.17 -7.54 8.31
C LEU A 418 -9.29 -7.54 9.84
N VAL A 419 -10.42 -7.06 10.34
CA VAL A 419 -10.73 -7.12 11.78
C VAL A 419 -11.59 -8.35 12.07
N GLU A 420 -11.11 -9.25 12.92
CA GLU A 420 -11.97 -10.28 13.52
C GLU A 420 -12.92 -9.61 14.53
N GLN A 421 -14.22 -9.64 14.28
CA GLN A 421 -15.18 -9.42 15.36
C GLN A 421 -15.18 -10.67 16.25
N ARG A 422 -14.35 -10.67 17.30
CA ARG A 422 -14.56 -11.58 18.42
C ARG A 422 -15.86 -11.16 19.12
N SER A 423 -16.99 -11.72 18.72
CA SER A 423 -18.15 -11.78 19.59
C SER A 423 -17.81 -12.71 20.75
N ASP A 424 -18.05 -12.29 22.00
CA ASP A 424 -17.88 -13.07 23.23
C ASP A 424 -18.81 -14.30 23.35
N ALA A 425 -19.18 -14.91 22.22
CA ALA A 425 -19.96 -16.13 22.14
C ALA A 425 -19.54 -16.94 20.91
N GLY A 426 -18.32 -17.51 20.92
CA GLY A 426 -17.95 -18.77 20.26
C GLY A 426 -18.37 -19.04 18.81
N THR A 427 -18.69 -18.03 17.99
CA THR A 427 -19.12 -18.21 16.61
C THR A 427 -18.40 -17.19 15.73
N VAL A 428 -17.58 -17.70 14.81
CA VAL A 428 -16.91 -16.89 13.78
C VAL A 428 -17.96 -16.50 12.75
N THR A 429 -18.35 -15.23 12.70
CA THR A 429 -19.14 -14.67 11.60
C THR A 429 -18.25 -13.81 10.73
N ASN A 430 -18.03 -14.25 9.49
CA ASN A 430 -17.43 -13.44 8.43
C ASN A 430 -18.34 -12.21 8.19
N PRO A 431 -17.82 -10.98 8.04
CA PRO A 431 -18.68 -9.83 7.80
C PRO A 431 -19.28 -9.93 6.40
N SER A 432 -20.55 -10.30 6.31
CA SER A 432 -21.39 -10.09 5.14
C SER A 432 -21.73 -8.60 5.04
N SER A 433 -21.14 -7.93 4.06
CA SER A 433 -21.76 -6.91 3.20
C SER A 433 -23.07 -6.28 3.70
N GLY A 434 -22.96 -5.16 4.42
CA GLY A 434 -24.04 -4.21 4.65
C GLY A 434 -23.98 -3.04 3.65
N GLY A 435 -23.99 -3.34 2.34
CA GLY A 435 -24.12 -2.32 1.30
C GLY A 435 -25.56 -1.81 1.27
N GLY A 436 -25.80 -0.61 1.81
CA GLY A 436 -27.07 0.08 1.70
C GLY A 436 -27.41 0.35 0.24
N ILE A 437 -28.48 -0.26 -0.25
CA ILE A 437 -29.05 0.02 -1.57
C ILE A 437 -29.57 1.46 -1.55
N VAL A 438 -28.91 2.36 -2.28
CA VAL A 438 -29.44 3.68 -2.62
C VAL A 438 -30.47 3.49 -3.74
N THR A 439 -31.75 3.39 -3.40
CA THR A 439 -32.81 3.54 -4.39
C THR A 439 -33.06 5.02 -4.68
N ASN A 440 -32.80 5.45 -5.91
CA ASN A 440 -33.12 6.78 -6.42
C ASN A 440 -34.66 7.01 -6.41
N PRO A 441 -35.19 8.21 -6.10
CA PRO A 441 -36.62 8.42 -5.94
C PRO A 441 -37.32 8.65 -7.29
N ALA A 442 -38.33 7.84 -7.59
CA ALA A 442 -39.33 8.12 -8.60
C ALA A 442 -40.61 8.67 -7.94
N ALA A 443 -41.21 9.66 -8.60
CA ALA A 443 -42.34 10.49 -8.20
C ALA A 443 -43.70 9.72 -8.09
N PRO A 444 -44.78 10.34 -7.57
CA PRO A 444 -45.83 9.68 -6.78
C PRO A 444 -47.09 9.26 -7.56
N GLY A 445 -47.86 8.31 -6.99
CA GLY A 445 -49.28 8.16 -7.35
C GLY A 445 -49.97 6.85 -6.94
N SER A 446 -50.98 7.00 -6.07
CA SER A 446 -52.25 6.24 -5.98
C SER A 446 -52.40 5.02 -5.03
N SER A 447 -52.99 5.34 -3.86
CA SER A 447 -54.25 4.80 -3.28
C SER A 447 -54.45 3.32 -2.89
N GLY A 448 -54.82 3.14 -1.62
CA GLY A 448 -55.59 2.01 -1.05
C GLY A 448 -55.00 1.61 0.30
N GLY A 449 -55.58 1.82 1.49
CA GLY A 449 -56.98 1.89 1.88
C GLY A 449 -57.24 0.73 2.86
N GLY A 450 -57.15 0.96 4.17
CA GLY A 450 -57.41 -0.08 5.18
C GLY A 450 -57.30 0.43 6.62
N VAL A 451 -58.45 0.84 7.17
CA VAL A 451 -58.66 1.26 8.57
C VAL A 451 -59.11 0.07 9.39
N VAL A 452 -58.51 -0.18 10.57
CA VAL A 452 -59.21 -0.83 11.71
C VAL A 452 -58.75 -0.19 13.03
N THR A 453 -59.72 -0.03 13.92
CA THR A 453 -59.85 0.86 15.09
C THR A 453 -59.22 0.34 16.39
N ASN A 454 -58.86 1.30 17.27
CA ASN A 454 -58.50 1.15 18.69
C ASN A 454 -59.71 0.69 19.56
N PRO A 455 -59.53 0.19 20.80
CA PRO A 455 -59.72 1.10 21.95
C PRO A 455 -58.88 0.82 23.23
N ALA A 456 -58.95 1.80 24.15
CA ALA A 456 -58.17 2.02 25.36
C ALA A 456 -58.55 1.21 26.63
N ALA A 457 -57.73 1.40 27.68
CA ALA A 457 -57.62 0.80 29.04
C ALA A 457 -58.88 0.81 29.96
N PRO A 458 -58.86 0.17 31.17
CA PRO A 458 -58.42 0.86 32.43
C PRO A 458 -57.91 0.00 33.64
N GLY A 459 -57.21 0.63 34.62
CA GLY A 459 -57.57 0.56 36.07
C GLY A 459 -56.72 -0.16 37.16
N SER A 460 -55.94 0.62 37.94
CA SER A 460 -55.99 0.78 39.43
C SER A 460 -55.24 -0.10 40.47
N LYS A 461 -54.72 0.62 41.51
CA LYS A 461 -54.33 0.30 42.93
C LYS A 461 -53.02 -0.48 43.16
N GLY A 462 -52.13 -0.20 44.14
CA GLY A 462 -52.05 0.74 45.27
C GLY A 462 -51.08 0.15 46.32
N GLY A 463 -50.25 0.95 47.00
CA GLY A 463 -49.39 0.44 48.09
C GLY A 463 -48.22 1.35 48.50
N THR A 464 -48.48 2.22 49.48
CA THR A 464 -47.56 3.12 50.20
C THR A 464 -46.72 2.38 51.25
N VAL A 465 -45.41 2.68 51.37
CA VAL A 465 -44.67 2.64 52.65
C VAL A 465 -43.69 3.83 52.71
N THR A 466 -43.55 4.34 53.92
CA THR A 466 -43.16 5.66 54.41
C THR A 466 -41.67 6.00 54.39
N ASN A 467 -41.41 7.30 54.27
CA ASN A 467 -40.16 8.03 54.52
C ASN A 467 -39.76 7.99 56.02
N PRO A 468 -38.53 8.41 56.38
CA PRO A 468 -38.46 9.71 57.03
C PRO A 468 -37.30 10.63 56.59
N VAL A 469 -37.54 11.90 56.88
CA VAL A 469 -36.85 13.13 56.48
C VAL A 469 -35.76 13.51 57.49
N SER A 470 -34.70 14.17 57.00
CA SER A 470 -33.98 15.30 57.65
C SER A 470 -33.02 15.90 56.61
N SER A 471 -32.61 17.17 56.57
CA SER A 471 -33.12 18.52 56.89
C SER A 471 -31.94 19.48 56.62
N GLY A 472 -32.19 20.69 56.09
CA GLY A 472 -31.22 21.81 55.95
C GLY A 472 -30.87 22.08 54.48
N GLY A 473 -31.28 23.18 53.83
CA GLY A 473 -30.98 24.60 54.14
C GLY A 473 -29.70 24.98 53.37
N ASP A 474 -29.52 26.02 52.57
CA ASP A 474 -30.16 27.29 52.18
C ASP A 474 -29.59 27.59 50.76
N GLY A 475 -30.03 28.47 49.87
CA GLY A 475 -31.00 29.55 49.87
C GLY A 475 -30.73 30.41 48.62
N SER A 476 -31.77 31.15 48.19
CA SER A 476 -31.73 32.40 47.39
C SER A 476 -31.12 32.37 45.96
N SER A 477 -31.67 33.01 44.92
CA SER A 477 -32.78 33.96 44.81
C SER A 477 -33.04 34.32 43.33
N CYS A 478 -34.30 34.22 42.94
CA CYS A 478 -35.10 35.27 42.29
C CYS A 478 -35.00 35.49 40.76
N TYR A 479 -36.05 35.01 40.08
CA TYR A 479 -36.64 35.60 38.87
C TYR A 479 -37.39 36.92 39.21
N PRO A 480 -37.59 37.81 38.22
CA PRO A 480 -38.82 37.80 37.42
C PRO A 480 -38.49 37.85 35.92
N GLY A 481 -39.27 37.36 34.97
CA GLY A 481 -40.70 37.09 34.94
C GLY A 481 -41.29 37.75 33.69
N GLN A 482 -41.58 36.93 32.66
CA GLN A 482 -42.63 37.02 31.62
C GLN A 482 -42.77 38.32 30.78
N GLY A 483 -43.13 38.30 29.49
CA GLY A 483 -43.56 37.26 28.55
C GLY A 483 -43.23 37.75 27.12
N SER A 484 -42.92 36.88 26.18
CA SER A 484 -43.84 36.02 25.41
C SER A 484 -43.95 36.54 23.98
N THR A 485 -43.24 35.90 23.05
CA THR A 485 -43.78 35.27 21.83
C THR A 485 -42.64 34.65 21.02
N GLY A 486 -42.73 33.35 20.70
CA GLY A 486 -42.00 32.74 19.58
C GLY A 486 -40.79 31.85 19.92
N THR A 487 -41.07 30.57 20.14
CA THR A 487 -40.20 29.37 20.12
C THR A 487 -39.17 29.41 18.97
N ILE A 488 -37.83 29.24 19.09
CA ILE A 488 -36.98 28.17 19.69
C ILE A 488 -37.15 26.83 18.92
N THR A 489 -36.15 26.06 18.45
CA THR A 489 -34.73 25.75 18.80
C THR A 489 -34.07 25.07 17.58
N GLY A 490 -32.76 24.99 17.35
CA GLY A 490 -31.53 25.34 18.09
C GLY A 490 -30.32 25.18 17.12
N THR A 491 -29.30 26.05 17.09
CA THR A 491 -28.14 26.21 18.01
C THR A 491 -27.40 24.90 18.25
N SER A 492 -26.12 24.75 17.90
CA SER A 492 -24.93 25.50 18.37
C SER A 492 -23.91 25.70 17.22
N GLY A 493 -23.15 26.77 17.11
CA GLY A 493 -22.48 27.56 18.14
C GLY A 493 -21.00 27.58 17.79
N TRP A 494 -20.64 28.54 16.95
CA TRP A 494 -19.31 28.76 16.37
C TRP A 494 -18.33 29.25 17.44
N TYR A 495 -17.19 28.58 17.57
CA TYR A 495 -16.02 29.13 18.23
C TYR A 495 -15.24 29.96 17.22
N THR A 496 -15.02 31.22 17.58
CA THR A 496 -14.08 32.14 16.95
C THR A 496 -12.66 31.70 17.29
N ASP A 497 -11.84 31.39 16.29
CA ASP A 497 -10.39 31.39 16.43
C ASP A 497 -9.77 32.34 15.41
N ASN A 498 -8.71 32.99 15.86
CA ASN A 498 -8.12 34.19 15.31
C ASN A 498 -7.49 33.96 13.95
N GLY A 499 -7.75 34.90 13.04
CA GLY A 499 -7.20 34.92 11.70
C GLY A 499 -5.67 34.91 11.71
N ILE A 500 -5.11 33.96 10.95
CA ILE A 500 -3.80 34.11 10.33
C ILE A 500 -4.02 33.96 8.83
N ASP A 501 -3.73 35.07 8.15
CA ASP A 501 -3.76 35.29 6.72
C ASP A 501 -2.70 34.43 6.02
N TYR A 502 -3.11 33.48 5.18
CA TYR A 502 -2.18 32.76 4.29
C TYR A 502 -2.05 33.53 2.98
N GLY A 503 -1.26 34.61 3.05
CA GLY A 503 -0.73 35.30 1.89
C GLY A 503 0.20 34.40 1.09
N SER A 504 -0.05 34.38 -0.22
CA SER A 504 0.78 33.84 -1.28
C SER A 504 2.27 34.21 -1.17
N ILE A 505 3.17 33.22 -1.05
CA ILE A 505 4.57 33.37 -1.51
C ILE A 505 5.02 32.04 -2.14
N TYR A 506 5.07 32.05 -3.48
CA TYR A 506 5.93 31.21 -4.29
C TYR A 506 7.40 31.62 -4.12
N ASN A 507 8.30 30.66 -4.32
CA ASN A 507 9.76 30.78 -4.47
C ASN A 507 10.59 31.02 -3.20
N SER A 508 11.27 29.97 -2.75
CA SER A 508 12.75 29.99 -2.71
C SER A 508 13.30 28.59 -2.49
N GLU A 509 14.16 28.18 -3.42
CA GLU A 509 15.07 27.05 -3.34
C GLU A 509 15.81 27.02 -1.99
N ALA A 510 15.76 25.88 -1.29
CA ALA A 510 16.71 25.57 -0.23
C ALA A 510 17.38 24.24 -0.58
N ARG A 511 18.51 24.35 -1.29
CA ARG A 511 19.47 23.26 -1.50
C ARG A 511 19.95 22.77 -0.13
N THR A 512 19.71 21.50 0.17
CA THR A 512 20.49 20.78 1.18
C THR A 512 21.87 20.46 0.58
N PRO A 513 22.98 20.67 1.31
CA PRO A 513 24.31 20.41 0.80
C PRO A 513 24.59 18.89 0.78
N LEU A 514 24.94 18.38 -0.40
CA LEU A 514 25.53 17.06 -0.60
C LEU A 514 26.84 16.97 0.21
N VAL A 515 26.88 16.06 1.17
CA VAL A 515 28.15 15.65 1.80
C VAL A 515 28.92 14.81 0.76
N PRO A 516 30.18 15.13 0.43
CA PRO A 516 30.92 14.40 -0.60
C PRO A 516 31.27 12.99 -0.12
N MET A 517 30.87 11.99 -0.92
CA MET A 517 31.38 10.62 -0.84
C MET A 517 32.87 10.59 -1.18
N THR A 518 33.72 10.79 -0.19
CA THR A 518 35.15 10.49 -0.28
C THR A 518 35.63 9.79 0.98
N SER A 519 35.22 8.53 1.20
CA SER A 519 35.96 7.67 2.16
C SER A 519 35.81 6.14 2.00
N VAL A 520 35.31 5.62 0.87
CA VAL A 520 35.17 4.15 0.69
C VAL A 520 36.12 3.55 -0.37
N ILE A 521 36.85 4.39 -1.12
CA ILE A 521 37.75 3.91 -2.20
C ILE A 521 39.18 3.57 -1.71
N LEU A 522 39.55 3.90 -0.47
CA LEU A 522 40.90 3.63 0.06
C LEU A 522 41.08 2.25 0.72
N SER A 523 40.00 1.47 0.90
CA SER A 523 40.09 0.16 1.57
C SER A 523 40.19 -1.03 0.61
N VAL A 524 39.94 -0.85 -0.68
CA VAL A 524 40.00 -1.94 -1.69
C VAL A 524 41.39 -2.04 -2.35
N ILE A 525 42.18 -0.97 -2.35
CA ILE A 525 43.54 -0.97 -2.93
C ILE A 525 44.57 -1.58 -1.95
N ALA A 526 44.31 -1.57 -0.64
CA ALA A 526 45.21 -2.15 0.37
C ALA A 526 45.15 -3.69 0.44
N ILE A 527 44.04 -4.32 0.02
CA ILE A 527 43.88 -5.79 0.09
C ILE A 527 44.52 -6.48 -1.14
N VAL A 528 44.54 -5.82 -2.30
CA VAL A 528 45.20 -6.36 -3.52
C VAL A 528 46.73 -6.25 -3.44
N ALA A 529 47.27 -5.29 -2.69
CA ALA A 529 48.73 -5.16 -2.48
C ALA A 529 49.30 -6.15 -1.44
N PHE A 530 48.47 -6.71 -0.55
CA PHE A 530 48.92 -7.68 0.46
C PHE A 530 48.95 -9.12 -0.07
N LEU A 531 48.08 -9.47 -1.03
CA LEU A 531 48.01 -10.81 -1.62
C LEU A 531 49.07 -11.09 -2.69
N HIS A 532 49.81 -10.08 -3.15
CA HIS A 532 50.89 -10.26 -4.13
C HIS A 532 52.29 -10.44 -3.52
N ARG A 533 52.42 -10.48 -2.18
CA ARG A 533 53.69 -10.63 -1.45
C ARG A 533 53.86 -11.95 -0.68
N THR A 534 52.94 -12.90 -0.80
CA THR A 534 53.01 -14.21 -0.09
C THR A 534 53.05 -15.43 -1.01
N CYS A 535 53.38 -15.28 -2.29
CA CYS A 535 53.85 -16.39 -3.13
C CYS A 535 55.25 -16.07 -3.67
N SER A 536 56.25 -16.47 -2.90
CA SER A 536 57.61 -16.81 -3.31
C SER A 536 58.06 -17.99 -2.49
#